data_AF-A0A9D1U5N7-F1
#
_entry.id   AF-A0A9D1U5N7-F1
#
_cell.length_a   1.000
_cell.length_b   1.000
_cell.length_c   1.000
_cell.angle_alpha   90.00
_cell.angle_beta   90.00
_cell.angle_gamma   90.00
#
_symmetry.space_group_name_H-M   'P 1'
#
loop_
_entity.id
_entity.type
_entity.pdbx_description
1 polymer ?
#
loop_
_entity_poly.entity_id
_entity_poly.type
_entity_poly.pdbx_seq_one_letter_code
_entity_poly.pdbx_strand_id
1 'polypeptide(L)'
;MTDKQKAAYEDYMLGMSYADIAAKHDISVNTFKSWKRRNGWQRGAPPKKKVHSKSKGAPKQIPEAVKELEANSELTEKQKLFCLFYLQDFNATQAYMKAYKSGWKTANVNGSGLLAKTSVKKQLAELKERQKTDLYVTAEDIAREYAKQAFASLGDVIDYKVHTELVTDNDGNVLLDMNDNPIEKHVSDIYLKPSDQIDWSLVQEVHRGKDGLVVKLFDNQKAKAELMKYLKDNKADGDDVTINLIRSDRRNKDGNQRESGQPD
;
A
#
# COMPACT_ATOMS: atom_id res chain seq x y z
N MET A 1 53.56 -26.32 5.46
CA MET A 1 52.58 -25.66 6.37
C MET A 1 53.27 -25.36 7.69
N THR A 2 53.04 -24.19 8.26
CA THR A 2 53.52 -23.84 9.62
C THR A 2 52.78 -24.64 10.68
N ASP A 3 53.32 -24.79 11.89
CA ASP A 3 52.64 -25.56 12.95
C ASP A 3 51.29 -24.94 13.34
N LYS A 4 51.19 -23.61 13.27
CA LYS A 4 49.93 -22.86 13.42
C LYS A 4 48.88 -23.21 12.35
N GLN A 5 49.31 -23.48 11.11
CA GLN A 5 48.40 -23.91 10.03
C GLN A 5 47.92 -25.35 10.22
N LYS A 6 48.77 -26.24 10.74
CA LYS A 6 48.39 -27.63 11.01
C LYS A 6 47.33 -27.71 12.12
N ALA A 7 47.55 -27.00 13.23
CA ALA A 7 46.59 -26.95 14.34
C ALA A 7 45.24 -26.32 13.91
N ALA A 8 45.26 -25.26 13.10
CA ALA A 8 44.04 -24.67 12.55
C ALA A 8 43.31 -25.61 11.56
N TYR A 9 44.05 -26.48 10.86
CA TYR A 9 43.46 -27.50 9.99
C TYR A 9 42.79 -28.63 10.77
N GLU A 10 43.39 -29.08 11.87
CA GLU A 10 42.79 -30.07 12.77
C GLU A 10 41.46 -29.56 13.34
N ASP A 11 41.44 -28.34 13.89
CA ASP A 11 40.23 -27.70 14.40
C ASP A 11 39.15 -27.52 13.30
N TYR A 12 39.60 -27.25 12.08
CA TYR A 12 38.72 -27.22 10.92
C TYR A 12 38.12 -28.60 10.63
N MET A 13 38.92 -29.67 10.59
CA MET A 13 38.41 -31.02 10.37
C MET A 13 37.45 -31.48 11.49
N LEU A 14 37.65 -31.01 12.72
CA LEU A 14 36.76 -31.24 13.87
C LEU A 14 35.40 -30.51 13.80
N GLY A 15 35.15 -29.74 12.74
CA GLY A 15 33.84 -29.12 12.51
C GLY A 15 33.67 -27.72 13.14
N MET A 16 34.72 -27.14 13.73
CA MET A 16 34.66 -25.79 14.28
C MET A 16 34.32 -24.75 13.20
N SER A 17 33.69 -23.64 13.60
CA SER A 17 33.40 -22.55 12.67
C SER A 17 34.66 -21.74 12.39
N TYR A 18 34.68 -21.04 11.26
CA TYR A 18 35.83 -20.19 10.91
C TYR A 18 36.06 -19.06 11.93
N ALA A 19 35.01 -18.59 12.59
CA ALA A 19 35.11 -17.58 13.64
C ALA A 19 35.81 -18.14 14.88
N ASP A 20 35.44 -19.36 15.29
CA ASP A 20 36.01 -19.99 16.49
C ASP A 20 37.49 -20.35 16.28
N ILE A 21 37.85 -20.85 15.09
CA ILE A 21 39.25 -21.17 14.74
C ILE A 21 40.09 -19.88 14.69
N ALA A 22 39.54 -18.82 14.13
CA ALA A 22 40.21 -17.52 14.07
C ALA A 22 40.52 -16.97 15.46
N ALA A 23 39.53 -17.04 16.38
CA ALA A 23 39.72 -16.63 17.77
C ALA A 23 40.74 -17.53 18.51
N LYS A 24 40.63 -18.86 18.38
CA LYS A 24 41.49 -19.83 19.08
C LYS A 24 42.97 -19.70 18.68
N HIS A 25 43.23 -19.44 17.40
CA HIS A 25 44.59 -19.31 16.88
C HIS A 25 45.08 -17.87 16.82
N ASP A 26 44.33 -16.89 17.33
CA ASP A 26 44.66 -15.46 17.24
C ASP A 26 45.06 -15.06 15.80
N ILE A 27 44.15 -15.30 14.86
CA ILE A 27 44.27 -14.92 13.46
C ILE A 27 42.96 -14.30 12.98
N SER A 28 43.01 -13.46 11.96
CA SER A 28 41.76 -13.01 11.33
C SER A 28 41.06 -14.17 10.61
N VAL A 29 39.73 -14.13 10.56
CA VAL A 29 38.91 -15.07 9.77
C VAL A 29 39.35 -15.08 8.29
N ASN A 30 39.80 -13.94 7.76
CA ASN A 30 40.29 -13.82 6.39
C ASN A 30 41.64 -14.51 6.18
N THR A 31 42.52 -14.48 7.19
CA THR A 31 43.78 -15.23 7.20
C THR A 31 43.51 -16.73 7.11
N PHE A 32 42.57 -17.24 7.91
CA PHE A 32 42.16 -18.65 7.87
C PHE A 32 41.55 -19.04 6.52
N LYS A 33 40.65 -18.22 5.96
CA LYS A 33 40.09 -18.43 4.60
C LYS A 33 41.17 -18.48 3.52
N SER A 34 42.20 -17.62 3.63
CA SER A 34 43.32 -17.60 2.70
C SER A 34 44.16 -18.88 2.80
N TRP A 35 44.40 -19.40 4.01
CA TRP A 35 45.08 -20.70 4.20
C TRP A 35 44.28 -21.85 3.61
N LYS A 36 42.98 -21.91 3.88
CA LYS A 36 42.08 -22.91 3.29
C LYS A 36 42.15 -22.91 1.76
N ARG A 37 42.17 -21.73 1.13
CA ARG A 37 42.29 -21.59 -0.33
C ARG A 37 43.66 -22.03 -0.85
N ARG A 38 44.75 -21.54 -0.24
CA ARG A 38 46.13 -21.84 -0.65
C ARG A 38 46.50 -23.31 -0.49
N ASN A 39 46.01 -23.93 0.58
CA ASN A 39 46.33 -25.31 0.93
C ASN A 39 45.26 -26.32 0.46
N GLY A 40 44.24 -25.87 -0.27
CA GLY A 40 43.20 -26.75 -0.82
C GLY A 40 42.36 -27.49 0.22
N TRP A 41 42.19 -26.95 1.44
CA TRP A 41 41.49 -27.67 2.51
C TRP A 41 39.99 -27.81 2.21
N GLN A 42 39.52 -29.06 2.21
CA GLN A 42 38.12 -29.42 2.02
C GLN A 42 37.57 -30.12 3.25
N ARG A 43 36.32 -29.84 3.59
CA ARG A 43 35.56 -30.52 4.65
C ARG A 43 34.17 -30.81 4.10
N GLY A 44 33.63 -31.98 4.42
CA GLY A 44 32.24 -32.31 4.14
C GLY A 44 31.26 -31.32 4.78
N ALA A 45 30.01 -31.32 4.31
CA ALA A 45 28.98 -30.46 4.87
C ALA A 45 28.85 -30.71 6.38
N PRO A 46 28.92 -29.66 7.23
CA PRO A 46 28.74 -29.84 8.66
C PRO A 46 27.33 -30.42 8.95
N PRO A 47 27.19 -31.28 9.98
CA PRO A 47 25.88 -31.76 10.41
C PRO A 47 24.97 -30.56 10.69
N LYS A 48 23.73 -30.61 10.15
CA LYS A 48 22.79 -29.48 10.08
C LYS A 48 22.74 -28.69 11.39
N LYS A 49 23.37 -27.51 11.43
CA LYS A 49 23.13 -26.55 12.52
C LYS A 49 21.71 -26.03 12.39
N LYS A 50 20.96 -26.13 13.49
CA LYS A 50 19.66 -25.44 13.65
C LYS A 50 19.91 -23.96 13.36
N VAL A 51 19.30 -23.46 12.31
CA VAL A 51 19.29 -22.02 12.02
C VAL A 51 18.64 -21.37 13.24
N HIS A 52 19.34 -20.45 13.90
CA HIS A 52 18.68 -19.57 14.85
C HIS A 52 17.63 -18.79 14.06
N SER A 53 16.38 -19.21 14.12
CA SER A 53 15.29 -18.32 13.78
C SER A 53 15.41 -17.16 14.76
N LYS A 54 15.70 -15.95 14.24
CA LYS A 54 15.40 -14.76 15.03
C LYS A 54 13.91 -14.85 15.32
N SER A 55 13.53 -15.16 16.56
CA SER A 55 12.19 -14.84 17.02
C SER A 55 12.10 -13.33 16.87
N LYS A 56 11.43 -12.84 15.83
CA LYS A 56 10.99 -11.45 15.80
C LYS A 56 10.29 -11.24 17.13
N GLY A 57 10.85 -10.33 17.94
CA GLY A 57 10.31 -10.03 19.25
C GLY A 57 8.81 -9.81 19.13
N ALA A 58 8.04 -10.49 19.97
CA ALA A 58 6.61 -10.26 20.05
C ALA A 58 6.36 -8.75 20.20
N PRO A 59 5.37 -8.17 19.48
CA PRO A 59 5.07 -6.76 19.61
C PRO A 59 4.80 -6.43 21.09
N LYS A 60 5.45 -5.36 21.59
CA LYS A 60 5.36 -4.89 22.99
C LYS A 60 3.95 -4.44 23.41
N GLN A 61 3.02 -4.36 22.46
CA GLN A 61 1.61 -4.16 22.72
C GLN A 61 0.87 -5.28 21.98
N ILE A 62 0.27 -6.17 22.76
CA ILE A 62 -0.69 -7.14 22.26
C ILE A 62 -1.89 -6.32 21.75
N PRO A 63 -2.25 -6.39 20.46
CA PRO A 63 -3.42 -5.67 19.95
C PRO A 63 -4.65 -5.99 20.81
N GLU A 64 -5.51 -5.02 21.09
CA GLU A 64 -6.69 -5.19 21.96
C GLU A 64 -7.58 -6.36 21.49
N ALA A 65 -7.66 -6.55 20.18
CA ALA A 65 -8.29 -7.70 19.52
C ALA A 65 -7.74 -9.08 19.98
N VAL A 66 -6.45 -9.16 20.31
CA VAL A 66 -5.82 -10.39 20.81
C VAL A 66 -6.16 -10.62 22.28
N LYS A 67 -6.29 -9.57 23.11
CA LYS A 67 -6.71 -9.71 24.52
C LYS A 67 -8.16 -10.21 24.63
N GLU A 68 -9.05 -9.70 23.80
CA GLU A 68 -10.45 -10.15 23.75
C GLU A 68 -10.57 -11.61 23.30
N LEU A 69 -9.78 -12.00 22.30
CA LEU A 69 -9.67 -13.40 21.88
C LEU A 69 -9.16 -14.30 23.01
N GLU A 70 -8.15 -13.86 23.75
CA GLU A 70 -7.60 -14.59 24.89
C GLU A 70 -8.66 -14.76 26.00
N ALA A 71 -9.48 -13.74 26.26
CA ALA A 71 -10.54 -13.77 27.27
C ALA A 71 -11.74 -14.67 26.92
N ASN A 72 -11.94 -15.03 25.64
CA ASN A 72 -13.06 -15.88 25.25
C ASN A 72 -12.84 -17.35 25.69
N SER A 73 -13.62 -17.85 26.63
CA SER A 73 -13.55 -19.24 27.11
C SER A 73 -14.31 -20.26 26.25
N GLU A 74 -15.17 -19.83 25.33
CA GLU A 74 -15.97 -20.70 24.43
C GLU A 74 -15.14 -21.27 23.27
N LEU A 75 -14.00 -20.65 22.95
CA LEU A 75 -13.12 -21.05 21.86
C LEU A 75 -11.90 -21.81 22.37
N THR A 76 -11.56 -22.90 21.69
CA THR A 76 -10.28 -23.58 21.89
C THR A 76 -9.12 -22.70 21.41
N GLU A 77 -7.93 -22.92 21.97
CA GLU A 77 -6.73 -22.16 21.60
C GLU A 77 -6.45 -22.17 20.08
N LYS A 78 -6.68 -23.31 19.42
CA LYS A 78 -6.54 -23.43 17.96
C LYS A 78 -7.59 -22.62 17.21
N GLN A 79 -8.82 -22.51 17.73
CA GLN A 79 -9.85 -21.68 17.12
C GLN A 79 -9.56 -20.19 17.32
N LYS A 80 -9.00 -19.79 18.46
CA LYS A 80 -8.52 -18.41 18.69
C LYS A 80 -7.43 -18.04 17.70
N LEU A 81 -6.41 -18.89 17.57
CA LEU A 81 -5.34 -18.74 16.57
C LEU A 81 -5.89 -18.70 15.14
N PHE A 82 -6.89 -19.53 14.83
CA PHE A 82 -7.56 -19.49 13.54
C PHE A 82 -8.22 -18.14 13.27
N CYS A 83 -8.96 -17.59 14.24
CA CYS A 83 -9.59 -16.27 14.11
C CYS A 83 -8.53 -15.19 13.85
N LEU A 84 -7.42 -15.22 14.60
CA LEU A 84 -6.32 -14.27 14.44
C LEU A 84 -5.71 -14.31 13.04
N PHE A 85 -5.34 -15.50 12.55
CA PHE A 85 -4.75 -15.64 11.21
C PHE A 85 -5.76 -15.35 10.09
N TYR A 86 -7.04 -15.61 10.33
CA TYR A 86 -8.08 -15.30 9.36
C TYR A 86 -8.28 -13.79 9.20
N LEU A 87 -8.21 -13.00 10.27
CA LEU A 87 -8.33 -11.54 10.20
C LEU A 87 -7.13 -10.87 9.50
N GLN A 88 -5.99 -11.55 9.41
CA GLN A 88 -4.81 -11.02 8.73
C GLN A 88 -4.95 -11.11 7.20
N ASP A 89 -5.35 -12.27 6.69
CA ASP A 89 -5.27 -12.59 5.25
C ASP A 89 -6.64 -12.89 4.60
N PHE A 90 -7.72 -12.92 5.39
CA PHE A 90 -9.08 -13.34 5.00
C PHE A 90 -9.16 -14.69 4.25
N ASN A 91 -8.19 -15.57 4.51
CA ASN A 91 -8.07 -16.86 3.85
C ASN A 91 -8.23 -18.01 4.86
N ALA A 92 -9.35 -18.72 4.78
CA ALA A 92 -9.69 -19.80 5.71
C ALA A 92 -8.70 -20.97 5.67
N THR A 93 -8.27 -21.37 4.46
CA THR A 93 -7.32 -22.47 4.29
C THR A 93 -5.97 -22.12 4.91
N GLN A 94 -5.45 -20.92 4.66
CA GLN A 94 -4.18 -20.48 5.23
C GLN A 94 -4.27 -20.31 6.75
N ALA A 95 -5.35 -19.73 7.25
CA ALA A 95 -5.59 -19.58 8.68
C ALA A 95 -5.63 -20.94 9.39
N TYR A 96 -6.30 -21.93 8.80
CA TYR A 96 -6.37 -23.28 9.34
C TYR A 96 -5.01 -23.97 9.32
N MET A 97 -4.24 -23.86 8.23
CA MET A 97 -2.88 -24.40 8.15
C MET A 97 -1.99 -23.84 9.26
N LYS A 98 -2.04 -22.52 9.50
CA LYS A 98 -1.24 -21.85 10.53
C LYS A 98 -1.68 -22.26 11.95
N ALA A 99 -2.99 -22.28 12.23
CA ALA A 99 -3.54 -22.57 13.55
C ALA A 99 -3.44 -24.04 13.95
N TYR A 100 -3.69 -24.95 13.02
CA TYR A 100 -3.73 -26.40 13.27
C TYR A 100 -2.45 -27.13 12.85
N LYS A 101 -1.50 -26.44 12.22
CA LYS A 101 -0.26 -27.01 11.67
C LYS A 101 -0.55 -28.19 10.72
N SER A 102 -1.61 -28.09 9.94
CA SER A 102 -2.06 -29.14 9.02
C SER A 102 -1.56 -28.92 7.59
N GLY A 103 -1.53 -29.99 6.80
CA GLY A 103 -1.31 -29.89 5.35
C GLY A 103 -2.45 -29.16 4.62
N TRP A 104 -2.17 -28.72 3.40
CA TRP A 104 -3.10 -27.95 2.58
C TRP A 104 -4.42 -28.68 2.32
N LYS A 105 -4.38 -29.97 1.97
CA LYS A 105 -5.59 -30.77 1.67
C LYS A 105 -6.57 -30.78 2.86
N THR A 106 -6.07 -31.04 4.06
CA THR A 106 -6.88 -31.03 5.28
C THR A 106 -7.43 -29.64 5.58
N ALA A 107 -6.61 -28.61 5.45
CA ALA A 107 -7.04 -27.24 5.70
C ALA A 107 -8.09 -26.74 4.71
N ASN A 108 -7.98 -27.12 3.43
CA ASN A 108 -8.92 -26.73 2.39
C ASN A 108 -10.32 -27.32 2.64
N VAL A 109 -10.38 -28.54 3.19
CA VAL A 109 -11.65 -29.19 3.53
C VAL A 109 -12.25 -28.62 4.82
N ASN A 110 -11.43 -28.33 5.83
CA ASN A 110 -11.93 -27.97 7.17
C ASN A 110 -12.06 -26.46 7.42
N GLY A 111 -11.31 -25.63 6.68
CA GLY A 111 -11.22 -24.19 6.93
C GLY A 111 -12.56 -23.47 6.79
N SER A 112 -13.33 -23.78 5.73
CA SER A 112 -14.67 -23.24 5.53
C SER A 112 -15.66 -23.73 6.60
N GLY A 113 -15.57 -25.01 6.98
CA GLY A 113 -16.38 -25.58 8.06
C GLY A 113 -16.14 -24.90 9.41
N LEU A 114 -14.91 -24.43 9.66
CA LEU A 114 -14.59 -23.70 10.88
C LEU A 114 -15.22 -22.31 10.92
N LEU A 115 -15.32 -21.62 9.77
CA LEU A 115 -16.04 -20.35 9.65
C LEU A 115 -17.55 -20.49 9.88
N ALA A 116 -18.12 -21.67 9.60
CA ALA A 116 -19.54 -21.95 9.81
C ALA A 116 -19.89 -22.23 11.28
N LYS A 117 -18.91 -22.54 12.15
CA LYS A 117 -19.19 -22.78 13.58
C LYS A 117 -19.68 -21.51 14.25
N THR A 118 -20.79 -21.61 14.97
CA THR A 118 -21.47 -20.47 15.62
C THR A 118 -20.54 -19.65 16.52
N SER A 119 -19.72 -20.30 17.36
CA SER A 119 -18.79 -19.61 18.26
C SER A 119 -17.68 -18.86 17.51
N VAL A 120 -17.11 -19.48 16.47
CA VAL A 120 -16.07 -18.85 15.62
C VAL A 120 -16.66 -17.69 14.84
N LYS A 121 -17.86 -17.85 14.27
CA LYS A 121 -18.55 -16.81 13.52
C LYS A 121 -18.87 -15.60 14.40
N LYS A 122 -19.35 -15.83 15.64
CA LYS A 122 -19.63 -14.78 16.63
C LYS A 122 -18.37 -13.98 16.96
N GLN A 123 -17.29 -14.66 17.33
CA GLN A 123 -16.02 -14.01 17.64
C GLN A 123 -15.45 -13.21 16.45
N LEU A 124 -15.52 -13.76 15.24
CA LEU A 124 -15.07 -13.05 14.04
C LEU A 124 -15.92 -11.81 13.74
N ALA A 125 -17.21 -11.82 14.06
CA ALA A 125 -18.07 -10.65 13.91
C ALA A 125 -17.68 -9.55 14.91
N GLU A 126 -17.49 -9.91 16.19
CA GLU A 126 -17.06 -8.98 17.24
C GLU A 126 -15.71 -8.33 16.92
N LEU A 127 -14.72 -9.12 16.49
CA LEU A 127 -13.39 -8.61 16.13
C LEU A 127 -13.40 -7.71 14.90
N LYS A 128 -14.26 -7.99 13.91
CA LYS A 128 -14.42 -7.14 12.73
C LYS A 128 -15.06 -5.80 13.09
N GLU A 129 -16.07 -5.80 13.96
CA GLU A 129 -16.68 -4.55 14.41
C GLU A 129 -15.70 -3.73 15.25
N ARG A 130 -14.87 -4.37 16.08
CA ARG A 130 -13.78 -3.70 16.79
C ARG A 130 -12.74 -3.13 15.83
N GLN A 131 -12.29 -3.90 14.83
CA GLN A 131 -11.37 -3.37 13.80
C GLN A 131 -11.95 -2.15 13.08
N LYS A 132 -13.24 -2.19 12.74
CA LYS A 132 -13.93 -1.04 12.14
C LYS A 132 -13.96 0.16 13.08
N THR A 133 -14.21 -0.07 14.36
CA THR A 133 -14.20 0.97 15.40
C THR A 133 -12.80 1.58 15.57
N ASP A 134 -11.75 0.75 15.62
CA ASP A 134 -10.36 1.16 15.76
C ASP A 134 -9.84 1.94 14.54
N LEU A 135 -10.34 1.63 13.34
CA LEU A 135 -9.99 2.35 12.12
C LEU A 135 -10.63 3.74 12.05
N TYR A 136 -11.65 4.05 12.86
CA TYR A 136 -12.45 5.28 12.77
C TYR A 136 -12.96 5.60 11.35
N VAL A 137 -13.09 4.58 10.49
CA VAL A 137 -13.58 4.71 9.12
C VAL A 137 -14.97 4.09 9.03
N THR A 138 -15.95 4.91 8.69
CA THR A 138 -17.33 4.50 8.44
C THR A 138 -17.57 4.24 6.95
N ALA A 139 -18.68 3.56 6.63
CA ALA A 139 -19.10 3.42 5.24
C ALA A 139 -19.41 4.78 4.59
N GLU A 140 -19.83 5.76 5.41
CA GLU A 140 -20.06 7.15 4.99
C GLU A 140 -18.76 7.87 4.65
N ASP A 141 -17.67 7.63 5.38
CA ASP A 141 -16.33 8.16 5.05
C ASP A 141 -15.88 7.68 3.67
N ILE A 142 -16.05 6.38 3.40
CA ILE A 142 -15.71 5.78 2.11
C ILE A 142 -16.62 6.34 1.00
N ALA A 143 -17.91 6.52 1.28
CA ALA A 143 -18.84 7.11 0.33
C ALA A 143 -18.49 8.57 0.01
N ARG A 144 -18.03 9.36 0.99
CA ARG A 144 -17.52 10.72 0.78
C ARG A 144 -16.30 10.73 -0.14
N GLU A 145 -15.35 9.82 0.04
CA GLU A 145 -14.18 9.72 -0.85
C GLU A 145 -14.59 9.35 -2.29
N TYR A 146 -15.54 8.42 -2.47
CA TYR A 146 -16.10 8.14 -3.79
C TYR A 146 -16.84 9.34 -4.39
N ALA A 147 -17.54 10.14 -3.58
CA ALA A 147 -18.19 11.35 -4.05
C ALA A 147 -17.17 12.37 -4.58
N LYS A 148 -16.09 12.62 -3.83
CA LYS A 148 -15.01 13.50 -4.29
C LYS A 148 -14.44 13.04 -5.64
N GLN A 149 -14.11 11.76 -5.77
CA GLN A 149 -13.59 11.20 -7.03
C GLN A 149 -14.63 11.22 -8.17
N ALA A 150 -15.91 10.97 -7.87
CA ALA A 150 -16.99 10.98 -8.84
C ALA A 150 -17.24 12.36 -9.45
N PHE A 151 -17.06 13.42 -8.66
CA PHE A 151 -17.33 14.81 -9.06
C PHE A 151 -16.07 15.64 -9.29
N ALA A 152 -14.89 15.04 -9.17
CA ALA A 152 -13.62 15.67 -9.50
C ALA A 152 -13.55 16.09 -10.98
N SER A 153 -12.96 17.25 -11.23
CA SER A 153 -12.67 17.77 -12.56
C SER A 153 -11.19 18.05 -12.71
N LEU A 154 -10.68 17.95 -13.94
CA LEU A 154 -9.27 18.28 -14.22
C LEU A 154 -8.97 19.74 -13.84
N GLY A 155 -9.94 20.63 -14.00
CA GLY A 155 -9.83 22.04 -13.60
C GLY A 155 -9.70 22.27 -12.09
N ASP A 156 -9.86 21.25 -11.25
CA ASP A 156 -9.53 21.32 -9.83
C ASP A 156 -8.01 21.19 -9.59
N VAL A 157 -7.26 20.69 -10.59
CA VAL A 157 -5.82 20.35 -10.48
C VAL A 157 -4.94 21.17 -11.43
N ILE A 158 -5.47 21.57 -12.59
CA ILE A 158 -4.72 22.32 -13.61
C ILE A 158 -5.21 23.76 -13.75
N ASP A 159 -4.27 24.64 -14.13
CA ASP A 159 -4.53 25.95 -14.70
C ASP A 159 -4.02 25.98 -16.14
N TYR A 160 -4.54 26.89 -16.96
CA TYR A 160 -4.03 27.09 -18.32
C TYR A 160 -3.96 28.57 -18.69
N LYS A 161 -2.98 28.91 -19.52
CA LYS A 161 -2.84 30.24 -20.11
C LYS A 161 -2.99 30.12 -21.61
N VAL A 162 -3.82 30.98 -22.20
CA VAL A 162 -3.99 31.07 -23.65
C VAL A 162 -3.22 32.29 -24.14
N HIS A 163 -2.41 32.10 -25.17
CA HIS A 163 -1.80 33.20 -25.91
C HIS A 163 -1.85 32.92 -27.41
N THR A 164 -1.68 33.98 -28.18
CA THR A 164 -1.64 33.91 -29.64
C THR A 164 -0.18 33.91 -30.08
N GLU A 165 0.16 32.97 -30.97
CA GLU A 165 1.45 32.92 -31.65
C GLU A 165 1.24 33.06 -33.15
N LEU A 166 2.16 33.74 -33.83
CA LEU A 166 2.17 33.77 -35.29
C LEU A 166 2.68 32.43 -35.82
N VAL A 167 2.00 31.88 -36.82
CA VAL A 167 2.43 30.63 -37.45
C VAL A 167 3.64 30.91 -38.31
N THR A 168 4.73 30.19 -38.09
CA THR A 168 5.96 30.31 -38.89
C THR A 168 6.22 29.05 -39.72
N ASP A 169 6.91 29.21 -40.85
CA ASP A 169 7.44 28.10 -41.64
C ASP A 169 8.68 27.46 -40.98
N ASN A 170 9.25 26.43 -41.62
CA ASN A 170 10.45 25.73 -41.13
C ASN A 170 11.71 26.62 -41.11
N ASP A 171 11.69 27.75 -41.83
CA ASP A 171 12.79 28.70 -41.95
C ASP A 171 12.60 29.92 -41.01
N GLY A 172 11.49 29.98 -40.28
CA GLY A 172 11.17 31.01 -39.29
C GLY A 172 10.39 32.23 -39.83
N ASN A 173 9.93 32.20 -41.08
CA ASN A 173 9.13 33.29 -41.66
C ASN A 173 7.65 33.15 -41.27
N VAL A 174 6.99 34.28 -40.97
CA VAL A 174 5.55 34.32 -40.64
C VAL A 174 4.72 33.94 -41.88
N LEU A 175 3.82 32.97 -41.72
CA LEU A 175 2.87 32.59 -42.75
C LEU A 175 1.77 33.64 -42.86
N LEU A 176 1.46 34.04 -44.08
CA LEU A 176 0.39 34.97 -44.41
C LEU A 176 -0.81 34.24 -45.00
N ASP A 177 -2.01 34.77 -44.77
CA ASP A 177 -3.25 34.29 -45.37
C ASP A 177 -3.40 34.77 -46.84
N MET A 178 -4.54 34.46 -47.48
CA MET A 178 -4.83 34.88 -48.86
C MET A 178 -4.94 36.40 -49.04
N ASN A 179 -4.97 37.16 -47.94
CA ASN A 179 -5.12 38.61 -47.88
C ASN A 179 -3.86 39.29 -47.32
N ASP A 180 -2.70 38.61 -47.31
CA ASP A 180 -1.42 39.08 -46.77
C ASP A 180 -1.41 39.39 -45.25
N ASN A 181 -2.36 38.86 -44.47
CA ASN A 181 -2.34 39.02 -43.01
C ASN A 181 -1.62 37.86 -42.32
N PRO A 182 -0.85 38.10 -41.24
CA PRO A 182 -0.25 37.05 -40.44
C PRO A 182 -1.27 36.04 -39.92
N ILE A 183 -0.97 34.74 -40.10
CA ILE A 183 -1.79 33.66 -39.55
C ILE A 183 -1.49 33.53 -38.06
N GLU A 184 -2.52 33.66 -37.24
CA GLU A 184 -2.47 33.49 -35.79
C GLU A 184 -2.90 32.08 -35.37
N LYS A 185 -2.19 31.49 -34.40
CA LYS A 185 -2.54 30.23 -33.75
C LYS A 185 -2.74 30.47 -32.26
N HIS A 186 -3.86 30.00 -31.73
CA HIS A 186 -4.09 29.97 -30.30
C HIS A 186 -3.37 28.77 -29.67
N VAL A 187 -2.43 29.06 -28.77
CA VAL A 187 -1.69 28.07 -28.00
C VAL A 187 -2.15 28.13 -26.55
N SER A 188 -2.33 26.96 -25.95
CA SER A 188 -2.73 26.80 -24.55
C SER A 188 -1.63 26.09 -23.78
N ASP A 189 -0.99 26.82 -22.88
CA ASP A 189 -0.02 26.27 -21.94
C ASP A 189 -0.74 25.79 -20.68
N ILE A 190 -0.51 24.53 -20.29
CA ILE A 190 -1.17 23.91 -19.14
C ILE A 190 -0.15 23.75 -18.00
N TYR A 191 -0.55 24.16 -16.80
CA TYR A 191 0.24 24.10 -15.58
C TYR A 191 -0.53 23.41 -14.46
N LEU A 192 0.19 22.90 -13.46
CA LEU A 192 -0.45 22.48 -12.22
C LEU A 192 -0.74 23.71 -11.36
N LYS A 193 -1.87 23.66 -10.64
CA LYS A 193 -2.13 24.59 -9.55
C LYS A 193 -1.06 24.46 -8.45
N PRO A 194 -0.95 25.47 -7.57
CA PRO A 194 -0.13 25.34 -6.36
C PRO A 194 -0.46 24.07 -5.57
N SER A 195 0.58 23.39 -5.07
CA SER A 195 0.44 22.05 -4.46
C SER A 195 -0.52 22.02 -3.26
N ASP A 196 -0.63 23.12 -2.54
CA ASP A 196 -1.54 23.34 -1.40
C ASP A 196 -3.00 23.50 -1.81
N GLN A 197 -3.28 23.77 -3.08
CA GLN A 197 -4.63 23.90 -3.64
C GLN A 197 -5.10 22.61 -4.33
N ILE A 198 -4.22 21.61 -4.47
CA ILE A 198 -4.52 20.34 -5.13
C ILE A 198 -4.87 19.29 -4.09
N ASP A 199 -6.06 18.71 -4.22
CA ASP A 199 -6.40 17.47 -3.53
C ASP A 199 -5.79 16.26 -4.28
N TRP A 200 -4.60 15.85 -3.84
CA TRP A 200 -3.85 14.75 -4.44
C TRP A 200 -4.57 13.39 -4.33
N SER A 201 -5.60 13.24 -3.49
CA SER A 201 -6.40 12.02 -3.41
C SER A 201 -7.19 11.73 -4.71
N LEU A 202 -7.39 12.76 -5.54
CA LEU A 202 -8.14 12.69 -6.81
C LEU A 202 -7.25 12.33 -8.00
N VAL A 203 -5.93 12.41 -7.82
CA VAL A 203 -4.95 12.33 -8.89
C VAL A 203 -4.41 10.90 -8.99
N GLN A 204 -4.62 10.27 -10.15
CA GLN A 204 -4.11 8.93 -10.45
C GLN A 204 -2.65 8.97 -10.92
N GLU A 205 -2.30 9.95 -11.74
CA GLU A 205 -0.98 10.02 -12.38
C GLU A 205 -0.61 11.45 -12.74
N VAL A 206 0.66 11.83 -12.47
CA VAL A 206 1.25 13.09 -12.93
C VAL A 206 2.68 12.83 -13.36
N HIS A 207 3.03 13.21 -14.60
CA HIS A 207 4.38 13.16 -15.11
C HIS A 207 4.58 14.17 -16.25
N ARG A 208 5.83 14.33 -16.70
CA ARG A 208 6.17 15.11 -17.90
C ARG A 208 6.46 14.17 -19.06
N GLY A 209 5.55 14.14 -20.03
CA GLY A 209 5.70 13.39 -21.27
C GLY A 209 6.53 14.15 -22.32
N LYS A 210 6.60 13.59 -23.53
CA LYS A 210 7.30 14.20 -24.68
C LYS A 210 6.71 15.57 -25.05
N ASP A 211 5.39 15.69 -24.95
CA ASP A 211 4.63 16.85 -25.42
C ASP A 211 4.18 17.78 -24.27
N GLY A 212 4.60 17.52 -23.03
CA GLY A 212 4.31 18.39 -21.89
C GLY A 212 3.80 17.66 -20.64
N LEU A 213 3.09 18.40 -19.80
CA LEU A 213 2.50 17.91 -18.55
C LEU A 213 1.36 16.92 -18.85
N VAL A 214 1.41 15.75 -18.22
CA VAL A 214 0.35 14.75 -18.27
C VAL A 214 -0.23 14.60 -16.87
N VAL A 215 -1.54 14.82 -16.75
CA VAL A 215 -2.31 14.66 -15.51
C VAL A 215 -3.50 13.75 -15.76
N LYS A 216 -3.67 12.74 -14.92
CA LYS A 216 -4.80 11.82 -14.97
C LYS A 216 -5.46 11.76 -13.59
N LEU A 217 -6.78 11.88 -13.56
CA LEU A 217 -7.58 11.67 -12.35
C LEU A 217 -8.04 10.21 -12.24
N PHE A 218 -8.45 9.80 -11.04
CA PHE A 218 -9.10 8.50 -10.85
C PHE A 218 -10.40 8.39 -11.68
N ASP A 219 -10.78 7.13 -11.97
CA ASP A 219 -11.96 6.83 -12.80
C ASP A 219 -13.26 7.29 -12.12
N ASN A 220 -13.82 8.37 -12.63
CA ASN A 220 -15.05 8.96 -12.12
C ASN A 220 -16.29 8.11 -12.39
N GLN A 221 -16.31 7.26 -13.43
CA GLN A 221 -17.43 6.37 -13.73
C GLN A 221 -17.49 5.23 -12.73
N LYS A 222 -16.32 4.66 -12.40
CA LYS A 222 -16.22 3.64 -11.36
C LYS A 222 -16.61 4.19 -9.99
N ALA A 223 -16.13 5.38 -9.63
CA ALA A 223 -16.51 6.04 -8.38
C ALA A 223 -18.03 6.29 -8.31
N LYS A 224 -18.65 6.77 -9.39
CA LYS A 224 -20.12 6.93 -9.48
C LYS A 224 -20.86 5.62 -9.33
N ALA A 225 -20.36 4.53 -9.91
CA ALA A 225 -20.99 3.22 -9.82
C ALA A 225 -21.01 2.69 -8.38
N GLU A 226 -19.90 2.76 -7.67
CA GLU A 226 -19.82 2.34 -6.25
C GLU A 226 -20.66 3.27 -5.35
N LEU A 227 -20.64 4.58 -5.59
CA LEU A 227 -21.49 5.52 -4.86
C LEU A 227 -22.98 5.24 -5.09
N MET A 228 -23.40 4.98 -6.34
CA MET A 228 -24.78 4.60 -6.64
C MET A 228 -25.19 3.30 -5.95
N LYS A 229 -24.29 2.33 -5.85
CA LYS A 229 -24.54 1.08 -5.12
C LYS A 229 -24.74 1.34 -3.63
N TYR A 230 -23.85 2.12 -3.01
CA TYR A 230 -23.99 2.53 -1.61
C TYR A 230 -25.32 3.23 -1.35
N LEU A 231 -25.74 4.16 -2.22
CA LEU A 231 -27.02 4.87 -2.08
C LEU A 231 -28.24 3.95 -2.26
N LYS A 232 -28.16 2.94 -3.13
CA LYS A 232 -29.23 1.94 -3.31
C LYS A 232 -29.38 1.02 -2.11
N ASP A 233 -28.27 0.63 -1.50
CA ASP A 233 -28.24 -0.31 -0.38
C ASP A 233 -28.65 0.37 0.94
N ASN A 234 -28.42 1.68 1.06
CA ASN A 234 -28.80 2.50 2.23
C ASN A 234 -30.10 3.29 2.02
N LYS A 235 -31.12 2.66 1.42
CA LYS A 235 -32.45 3.26 1.25
C LYS A 235 -33.11 3.54 2.62
N ALA A 236 -32.91 4.74 3.17
CA ALA A 236 -33.88 5.47 4.00
C ALA A 236 -33.34 6.86 4.37
N ASP A 237 -33.81 7.89 3.65
CA ASP A 237 -34.48 9.10 4.16
C ASP A 237 -34.21 10.32 3.28
N GLY A 238 -35.10 10.47 2.30
CA GLY A 238 -35.29 11.70 1.55
C GLY A 238 -34.13 12.09 0.65
N ASP A 239 -34.41 13.00 -0.27
CA ASP A 239 -33.42 13.59 -1.15
C ASP A 239 -32.25 14.29 -0.39
N ASP A 240 -32.33 14.41 0.94
CA ASP A 240 -31.47 15.23 1.80
C ASP A 240 -30.03 14.71 2.00
N VAL A 241 -29.80 13.41 2.20
CA VAL A 241 -28.41 12.89 2.38
C VAL A 241 -27.61 12.98 1.08
N THR A 242 -28.24 12.60 -0.04
CA THR A 242 -27.66 12.72 -1.39
C THR A 242 -27.37 14.17 -1.74
N ILE A 243 -28.31 15.07 -1.43
CA ILE A 243 -28.17 16.50 -1.66
C ILE A 243 -27.08 17.10 -0.77
N ASN A 244 -26.93 16.68 0.50
CA ASN A 244 -25.90 17.21 1.39
C ASN A 244 -24.49 16.74 1.01
N LEU A 245 -24.32 15.49 0.57
CA LEU A 245 -23.05 14.97 0.03
C LEU A 245 -22.62 15.72 -1.25
N ILE A 246 -23.58 16.04 -2.12
CA ILE A 246 -23.34 16.81 -3.36
C ILE A 246 -23.13 18.31 -3.07
N ARG A 247 -23.82 18.87 -2.07
CA ARG A 247 -23.75 20.30 -1.71
C ARG A 247 -22.51 20.67 -0.89
N SER A 248 -21.89 19.76 -0.14
CA SER A 248 -20.66 20.05 0.62
C SER A 248 -19.46 20.28 -0.30
N ASP A 249 -19.34 19.49 -1.38
CA ASP A 249 -18.25 19.68 -2.36
C ASP A 249 -18.48 20.90 -3.27
N ARG A 250 -19.73 21.24 -3.59
CA ARG A 250 -20.03 22.46 -4.38
C ARG A 250 -19.86 23.76 -3.57
N ARG A 251 -20.22 23.79 -2.28
CA ARG A 251 -20.07 25.00 -1.45
C ARG A 251 -18.61 25.42 -1.22
N ASN A 252 -17.67 24.48 -1.26
CA ASN A 252 -16.23 24.81 -1.25
C ASN A 252 -15.71 25.37 -2.59
N LYS A 253 -16.46 25.21 -3.70
CA LYS A 253 -16.09 25.72 -5.03
C LYS A 253 -16.57 27.16 -5.28
N ASP A 254 -17.69 27.58 -4.66
CA ASP A 254 -18.31 28.90 -4.90
C ASP A 254 -17.98 29.96 -3.82
N GLY A 255 -17.19 29.60 -2.81
CA GLY A 255 -16.96 30.40 -1.59
C GLY A 255 -15.99 31.58 -1.67
N ASN A 256 -15.68 32.12 -2.85
CA ASN A 256 -14.88 33.36 -2.95
C ASN A 256 -15.27 34.28 -4.12
N GLN A 257 -16.57 34.46 -4.33
CA GLN A 257 -17.08 35.57 -5.15
C GLN A 257 -18.30 36.18 -4.47
N ARG A 258 -18.06 37.22 -3.66
CA ARG A 258 -18.95 38.38 -3.39
C ARG A 258 -18.41 39.14 -2.16
N GLU A 259 -17.31 39.86 -2.33
CA GLU A 259 -17.20 41.15 -1.65
C GLU A 259 -17.28 42.24 -2.72
N SER A 260 -18.37 42.99 -2.61
CA SER A 260 -18.78 44.10 -3.45
C SER A 260 -17.82 45.27 -3.34
N GLY A 261 -17.06 45.54 -4.39
CA GLY A 261 -16.53 46.88 -4.64
C GLY A 261 -17.60 47.72 -5.35
N GLN A 262 -18.25 48.61 -4.63
CA GLN A 262 -18.95 49.75 -5.25
C GLN A 262 -17.89 50.77 -5.72
N PRO A 263 -18.10 51.42 -6.87
CA PRO A 263 -17.26 52.52 -7.29
C PRO A 263 -17.72 53.84 -6.63
N ASP A 264 -16.75 54.60 -6.12
CA ASP A 264 -16.84 56.06 -6.00
C ASP A 264 -16.20 56.70 -7.24
#